data_AF-A0A830FPA6-F1
#
_entry.id   AF-A0A830FPA6-F1
#
_cell.length_a   1.000
_cell.length_b   1.000
_cell.length_c   1.000
_cell.angle_alpha   90.00
_cell.angle_beta   90.00
_cell.angle_gamma   90.00
#
_symmetry.space_group_name_H-M   'P 1'
#
loop_
_entity.id
_entity.type
_entity.pdbx_description
1 polymer ?
#
loop_
_entity_poly.entity_id
_entity_poly.type
_entity_poly.pdbx_seq_one_letter_code
_entity_poly.pdbx_strand_id
1 'polypeptide(L)'
;MDTLVGHAGGRDETAERVVDDSLSRTEATVTADRPPELHDWVYRDLMSLRASVRNTTVTVERGRVGTFETNPPQELRERVAKRRATLAAVPDTYDSAAQKARVAARLTYLNAVSAELNRQATARDSNRERVDTQLSEHTDGSLRALRKGLTARETPVPRSRPVPVGPAGPVRTRVDAQTPYLTLAELNESRYCALDGSEHPLVARNANVFTVPYGDAADAVVGGTFESADRVRLATAANTLAAANETLEAESNTTLASERDALQREVEAANREMTTTLWLAVSQHTEAEQDESKAIVTEAMSPWETSAARALALTNGSAQERVARVAGARLNLTRVERDRLRLQLLSVDTPATRPTLGSTNGTASAVRSVAKDELSSALASAGEQKAQQVATKRLGTDRLPAGLPLAPPATPWYATANIWWVTVEGEYARFAVSASYGPPSEPGAQTTYARDGHNVTLDVDDDGTGEQLGTADRISFRADTGVVVVVPPKPRGVGDKGGNAVEESSGWPDAGS
;
A
#
# COMPACT_ATOMS: atom_id res chain seq x y z
N MET A 1 -53.77 20.00 33.62
CA MET A 1 -53.84 20.94 32.47
C MET A 1 -54.90 22.01 32.74
N ASP A 2 -56.12 21.65 33.14
CA ASP A 2 -57.20 22.62 33.42
C ASP A 2 -56.85 23.67 34.49
N THR A 3 -56.03 23.34 35.48
CA THR A 3 -55.59 24.29 36.51
C THR A 3 -54.68 25.39 35.95
N LEU A 4 -53.80 25.06 34.99
CA LEU A 4 -52.88 26.02 34.37
C LEU A 4 -53.62 26.94 33.39
N VAL A 5 -54.54 26.39 32.61
CA VAL A 5 -55.41 27.16 31.69
C VAL A 5 -56.35 28.08 32.47
N GLY A 6 -56.86 27.63 33.62
CA GLY A 6 -57.67 28.47 34.51
C GLY A 6 -56.89 29.64 35.12
N HIS A 7 -55.63 29.45 35.51
CA HIS A 7 -54.78 30.52 36.05
C HIS A 7 -54.34 31.54 34.97
N ALA A 8 -54.39 31.16 33.69
CA ALA A 8 -54.05 32.02 32.56
C ALA A 8 -55.25 32.78 31.97
N GLY A 9 -56.44 32.70 32.58
CA GLY A 9 -57.66 33.39 32.12
C GLY A 9 -58.67 32.53 31.34
N GLY A 10 -58.43 31.23 31.22
CA GLY A 10 -59.25 30.33 30.40
C GLY A 10 -58.73 30.20 28.96
N ARG A 11 -59.39 29.37 28.14
CA ARG A 11 -58.88 28.98 26.81
C ARG A 11 -58.79 30.16 25.83
N ASP A 12 -59.78 31.05 25.85
CA ASP A 12 -59.85 32.18 24.90
C ASP A 12 -58.82 33.26 25.24
N GLU A 13 -58.68 33.63 26.51
CA GLU A 13 -57.66 34.61 26.96
C GLU A 13 -56.24 34.05 26.83
N THR A 14 -56.06 32.73 26.98
CA THR A 14 -54.78 32.07 26.68
C THR A 14 -54.47 32.17 25.18
N ALA A 15 -55.44 31.98 24.30
CA ALA A 15 -55.23 32.09 22.85
C ALA A 15 -54.87 33.53 22.43
N GLU A 16 -55.54 34.54 22.99
CA GLU A 16 -55.25 35.95 22.75
C GLU A 16 -53.85 36.33 23.23
N ARG A 17 -53.44 35.87 24.41
CA ARG A 17 -52.08 36.08 24.95
C ARG A 17 -50.97 35.35 24.19
N VAL A 18 -51.28 34.23 23.51
CA VAL A 18 -50.32 33.56 22.60
C VAL A 18 -50.11 34.41 21.35
N VAL A 19 -51.17 35.00 20.80
CA VAL A 19 -51.10 35.85 19.59
C VAL A 19 -50.33 37.13 19.87
N ASP A 20 -50.51 37.72 21.06
CA ASP A 20 -49.84 38.95 21.47
C ASP A 20 -48.45 38.72 22.12
N ASP A 21 -47.94 37.48 22.13
CA ASP A 21 -46.69 37.04 22.77
C ASP A 21 -46.53 37.52 24.23
N SER A 22 -47.66 37.71 24.94
CA SER A 22 -47.73 38.24 26.30
C SER A 22 -47.86 37.14 27.36
N LEU A 23 -47.88 35.88 26.95
CA LEU A 23 -47.87 34.73 27.83
C LEU A 23 -46.51 34.60 28.53
N SER A 24 -46.50 34.85 29.83
CA SER A 24 -45.31 34.70 30.66
C SER A 24 -44.83 33.25 30.65
N ARG A 25 -43.71 33.00 29.96
CA ARG A 25 -43.03 31.70 29.98
C ARG A 25 -42.37 31.55 31.33
N THR A 26 -42.93 30.71 32.19
CA THR A 26 -42.27 30.31 33.43
C THR A 26 -41.35 29.13 33.12
N GLU A 27 -40.05 29.39 33.14
CA GLU A 27 -39.04 28.32 33.06
C GLU A 27 -38.99 27.60 34.41
N ALA A 28 -39.32 26.30 34.40
CA ALA A 28 -39.23 25.46 35.58
C ALA A 28 -38.22 24.33 35.33
N THR A 29 -37.20 24.24 36.18
CA THR A 29 -36.24 23.13 36.15
C THR A 29 -36.81 21.95 36.92
N VAL A 30 -37.03 20.83 36.23
CA VAL A 30 -37.45 19.57 36.86
C VAL A 30 -36.23 18.65 36.97
N THR A 31 -35.84 18.33 38.21
CA THR A 31 -34.83 17.31 38.50
C THR A 31 -35.53 15.96 38.62
N ALA A 32 -35.08 14.97 37.85
CA ALA A 32 -35.58 13.60 37.89
C ALA A 32 -34.42 12.60 37.98
N ASP A 33 -34.65 11.47 38.64
CA ASP A 33 -33.66 10.40 38.71
C ASP A 33 -33.41 9.80 37.33
N ARG A 34 -32.16 9.38 37.09
CA ARG A 34 -31.77 8.72 35.85
C ARG A 34 -32.39 7.31 35.82
N PRO A 35 -33.24 6.97 34.82
CA PRO A 35 -33.76 5.62 34.70
C PRO A 35 -32.63 4.61 34.50
N PRO A 36 -32.65 3.45 35.19
CA PRO A 36 -31.59 2.46 35.08
C PRO A 36 -31.44 1.91 33.65
N GLU A 37 -32.54 1.82 32.89
CA GLU A 37 -32.56 1.31 31.51
C GLU A 37 -32.04 2.31 30.48
N LEU A 38 -31.88 3.59 30.84
CA LEU A 38 -31.49 4.65 29.90
C LEU A 38 -30.16 4.32 29.23
N HIS A 39 -29.21 3.74 29.97
CA HIS A 39 -27.89 3.42 29.44
C HIS A 39 -27.97 2.39 28.31
N ASP A 40 -28.67 1.28 28.53
CA ASP A 40 -28.78 0.21 27.54
C ASP A 40 -29.66 0.61 26.35
N TRP A 41 -30.68 1.44 26.59
CA TRP A 41 -31.47 2.02 25.50
C TRP A 41 -30.60 2.91 24.60
N VAL A 42 -29.81 3.84 25.15
CA VAL A 42 -28.87 4.66 24.38
C VAL A 42 -27.81 3.79 23.70
N TYR A 43 -27.29 2.76 24.38
CA TYR A 43 -26.28 1.87 23.81
C TYR A 43 -26.80 1.11 22.58
N ARG A 44 -28.04 0.60 22.62
CA ARG A 44 -28.68 -0.07 21.47
C ARG A 44 -28.87 0.88 20.29
N ASP A 45 -29.18 2.14 20.54
CA ASP A 45 -29.20 3.16 19.49
C ASP A 45 -27.81 3.37 18.89
N LEU A 46 -26.76 3.46 19.73
CA LEU A 46 -25.38 3.58 19.27
C LEU A 46 -24.92 2.35 18.46
N MET A 47 -25.35 1.14 18.79
CA MET A 47 -25.07 -0.05 17.96
C MET A 47 -25.61 0.12 16.54
N SER A 48 -26.83 0.64 16.42
CA SER A 48 -27.49 0.88 15.13
C SER A 48 -26.82 2.02 14.35
N LEU A 49 -26.40 3.07 15.06
CA LEU A 49 -25.61 4.16 14.47
C LEU A 49 -24.24 3.67 13.99
N ARG A 50 -23.52 2.87 14.80
CA ARG A 50 -22.24 2.23 14.41
C ARG A 50 -22.37 1.44 13.13
N ALA A 51 -23.42 0.62 13.01
CA ALA A 51 -23.68 -0.16 11.80
C ALA A 51 -23.92 0.75 10.57
N SER A 52 -24.68 1.84 10.76
CA SER A 52 -24.95 2.82 9.70
C SER A 52 -23.70 3.57 9.24
N VAL A 53 -22.83 3.96 10.18
CA VAL A 53 -21.55 4.60 9.90
C VAL A 53 -20.60 3.62 9.21
N ARG A 54 -20.50 2.38 9.71
CA ARG A 54 -19.68 1.30 9.11
C ARG A 54 -20.07 0.99 7.66
N ASN A 55 -21.34 1.18 7.31
CA ASN A 55 -21.82 1.02 5.93
C ASN A 55 -21.56 2.26 5.03
N THR A 56 -20.69 3.18 5.46
CA THR A 56 -20.22 4.29 4.61
C THR A 56 -18.99 3.83 3.85
N THR A 57 -19.08 3.82 2.52
CA THR A 57 -17.98 3.47 1.64
C THR A 57 -17.62 4.64 0.75
N VAL A 58 -16.36 4.65 0.30
CA VAL A 58 -15.84 5.55 -0.73
C VAL A 58 -15.16 4.70 -1.80
N THR A 59 -15.35 5.07 -3.06
CA THR A 59 -14.70 4.41 -4.19
C THR A 59 -13.55 5.29 -4.65
N VAL A 60 -12.36 4.71 -4.68
CA VAL A 60 -11.11 5.41 -5.04
C VAL A 60 -10.39 4.64 -6.12
N GLU A 61 -9.69 5.35 -6.98
CA GLU A 61 -8.90 4.75 -8.05
C GLU A 61 -7.62 4.12 -7.46
N ARG A 62 -7.32 2.87 -7.85
CA ARG A 62 -6.17 2.14 -7.31
C ARG A 62 -4.84 2.84 -7.57
N GLY A 63 -4.65 3.38 -8.78
CA GLY A 63 -3.45 4.13 -9.15
C GLY A 63 -3.21 5.31 -8.21
N ARG A 64 -4.24 6.16 -8.03
CA ARG A 64 -4.18 7.33 -7.13
C ARG A 64 -3.95 6.98 -5.66
N VAL A 65 -4.43 5.82 -5.21
CA VAL A 65 -4.12 5.32 -3.85
C VAL A 65 -2.65 4.89 -3.75
N GLY A 66 -2.13 4.19 -4.76
CA GLY A 66 -0.72 3.75 -4.80
C GLY A 66 0.28 4.91 -4.92
N THR A 67 -0.11 5.98 -5.60
CA THR A 67 0.71 7.20 -5.76
C THR A 67 0.52 8.23 -4.64
N PHE A 68 -0.26 7.89 -3.61
CA PHE A 68 -0.64 8.80 -2.53
C PHE A 68 -1.26 10.12 -3.02
N GLU A 69 -1.90 10.10 -4.18
CA GLU A 69 -2.66 11.24 -4.69
C GLU A 69 -4.03 11.34 -4.02
N THR A 70 -4.63 10.19 -3.70
CA THR A 70 -5.88 10.12 -2.92
C THR A 70 -5.62 9.66 -1.50
N ASN A 71 -6.32 10.29 -0.54
CA ASN A 71 -6.31 9.95 0.89
C ASN A 71 -7.67 9.34 1.28
N PRO A 72 -7.83 7.99 1.25
CA PRO A 72 -9.12 7.36 1.52
C PRO A 72 -9.71 7.65 2.92
N PRO A 73 -8.92 7.72 4.02
CA PRO A 73 -9.43 8.18 5.31
C PRO A 73 -10.04 9.59 5.25
N GLN A 74 -9.42 10.52 4.52
CA GLN A 74 -9.95 11.87 4.33
C GLN A 74 -11.27 11.85 3.55
N GLU A 75 -11.32 11.14 2.41
CA GLU A 75 -12.53 10.97 1.60
C GLU A 75 -13.69 10.41 2.44
N LEU A 76 -13.39 9.40 3.27
CA LEU A 76 -14.38 8.79 4.15
C LEU A 76 -14.83 9.78 5.23
N ARG A 77 -13.92 10.58 5.81
CA ARG A 77 -14.24 11.63 6.78
C ARG A 77 -15.21 12.65 6.18
N GLU A 78 -14.92 13.13 4.97
CA GLU A 78 -15.77 14.08 4.26
C GLU A 78 -17.15 13.47 3.95
N ARG A 79 -17.20 12.20 3.57
CA ARG A 79 -18.45 11.47 3.34
C ARG A 79 -19.28 11.35 4.61
N VAL A 80 -18.66 11.04 5.75
CA VAL A 80 -19.32 10.98 7.07
C VAL A 80 -19.78 12.37 7.49
N ALA A 81 -18.98 13.42 7.26
CA ALA A 81 -19.34 14.81 7.57
C ALA A 81 -20.58 15.26 6.78
N LYS A 82 -20.67 14.96 5.48
CA LYS A 82 -21.86 15.23 4.65
C LYS A 82 -23.13 14.53 5.17
N ARG A 83 -22.99 13.37 5.80
CA ARG A 83 -24.10 12.60 6.39
C ARG A 83 -24.36 12.93 7.86
N ARG A 84 -23.56 13.81 8.47
CA ARG A 84 -23.55 14.04 9.92
C ARG A 84 -24.91 14.47 10.46
N ALA A 85 -25.62 15.37 9.78
CA ALA A 85 -26.94 15.84 10.21
C ALA A 85 -27.95 14.68 10.28
N THR A 86 -28.03 13.87 9.21
CA THR A 86 -28.88 12.67 9.16
C THR A 86 -28.48 11.61 10.18
N LEU A 87 -27.18 11.38 10.37
CA LEU A 87 -26.65 10.41 11.33
C LEU A 87 -26.86 10.85 12.78
N ALA A 88 -26.71 12.14 13.08
CA ALA A 88 -26.95 12.68 14.41
C ALA A 88 -28.44 12.71 14.76
N ALA A 89 -29.31 12.95 13.76
CA ALA A 89 -30.76 13.04 13.92
C ALA A 89 -31.15 13.98 15.06
N VAL A 90 -30.55 15.17 15.08
CA VAL A 90 -30.81 16.22 16.08
C VAL A 90 -32.19 16.83 15.78
N PRO A 91 -33.16 16.77 16.71
CA PRO A 91 -34.44 17.44 16.54
C PRO A 91 -34.31 18.95 16.83
N ASP A 92 -35.27 19.75 16.36
CA ASP A 92 -35.33 21.19 16.65
C ASP A 92 -35.59 21.47 18.14
N THR A 93 -36.35 20.59 18.80
CA THR A 93 -36.63 20.62 20.24
C THR A 93 -36.45 19.23 20.86
N TYR A 94 -36.08 19.18 22.14
CA TYR A 94 -35.98 17.92 22.88
C TYR A 94 -37.23 17.69 23.72
N ASP A 95 -37.90 16.57 23.49
CA ASP A 95 -39.11 16.14 24.19
C ASP A 95 -38.78 15.55 25.58
N SER A 96 -37.52 15.13 25.79
CA SER A 96 -37.07 14.59 27.08
C SER A 96 -35.55 14.67 27.28
N ALA A 97 -35.13 14.61 28.55
CA ALA A 97 -33.73 14.44 28.92
C ALA A 97 -33.11 13.15 28.32
N ALA A 98 -33.90 12.09 28.16
CA ALA A 98 -33.46 10.83 27.54
C ALA A 98 -33.14 11.01 26.04
N GLN A 99 -33.99 11.74 25.31
CA GLN A 99 -33.74 12.07 23.90
C GLN A 99 -32.50 12.96 23.76
N LYS A 100 -32.33 13.95 24.65
CA LYS A 100 -31.11 14.77 24.70
C LYS A 100 -29.86 13.93 24.96
N ALA A 101 -29.92 12.98 25.90
CA ALA A 101 -28.82 12.06 26.20
C ALA A 101 -28.46 11.16 25.00
N ARG A 102 -29.47 10.63 24.30
CA ARG A 102 -29.27 9.86 23.06
C ARG A 102 -28.57 10.70 22.00
N VAL A 103 -29.07 11.89 21.70
CA VAL A 103 -28.48 12.78 20.68
C VAL A 103 -27.05 13.18 21.05
N ALA A 104 -26.81 13.53 22.32
CA ALA A 104 -25.47 13.80 22.82
C ALA A 104 -24.52 12.60 22.62
N ALA A 105 -24.96 11.38 22.94
CA ALA A 105 -24.16 10.18 22.72
C ALA A 105 -23.85 9.94 21.23
N ARG A 106 -24.82 10.15 20.33
CA ARG A 106 -24.63 10.04 18.87
C ARG A 106 -23.60 11.06 18.38
N LEU A 107 -23.71 12.32 18.82
CA LEU A 107 -22.76 13.38 18.46
C LEU A 107 -21.34 13.08 18.98
N THR A 108 -21.21 12.60 20.22
CA THR A 108 -19.93 12.18 20.79
C THR A 108 -19.30 11.05 19.98
N TYR A 109 -20.09 10.03 19.60
CA TYR A 109 -19.61 8.95 18.73
C TYR A 109 -19.16 9.47 17.35
N LEU A 110 -19.94 10.32 16.69
CA LEU A 110 -19.58 10.89 15.39
C LEU A 110 -18.34 11.79 15.46
N ASN A 111 -18.16 12.52 16.56
CA ASN A 111 -16.93 13.29 16.81
C ASN A 111 -15.71 12.37 16.96
N ALA A 112 -15.85 11.27 17.71
CA ALA A 112 -14.78 10.29 17.87
C ALA A 112 -14.40 9.66 16.52
N VAL A 113 -15.38 9.28 15.69
CA VAL A 113 -15.13 8.76 14.33
C VAL A 113 -14.43 9.80 13.45
N SER A 114 -14.88 11.06 13.49
CA SER A 114 -14.25 12.13 12.71
C SER A 114 -12.80 12.39 13.14
N ALA A 115 -12.53 12.35 14.44
CA ALA A 115 -11.19 12.51 15.00
C ALA A 115 -10.28 11.34 14.61
N GLU A 116 -10.79 10.12 14.66
CA GLU A 116 -10.09 8.91 14.23
C GLU A 116 -9.71 8.98 12.74
N LEU A 117 -10.69 9.27 11.88
CA LEU A 117 -10.45 9.38 10.43
C LEU A 117 -9.49 10.52 10.10
N ASN A 118 -9.52 11.64 10.86
CA ASN A 118 -8.53 12.70 10.72
C ASN A 118 -7.13 12.22 11.08
N ARG A 119 -6.97 11.50 12.21
CA ARG A 119 -5.68 10.95 12.61
C ARG A 119 -5.11 10.01 11.54
N GLN A 120 -5.97 9.16 10.97
CA GLN A 120 -5.60 8.26 9.87
C GLN A 120 -5.24 9.00 8.60
N ALA A 121 -5.95 10.08 8.27
CA ALA A 121 -5.63 10.93 7.13
C ALA A 121 -4.25 11.58 7.29
N THR A 122 -3.98 12.18 8.45
CA THR A 122 -2.68 12.78 8.76
C THR A 122 -1.55 11.75 8.75
N ALA A 123 -1.74 10.58 9.34
CA ALA A 123 -0.73 9.51 9.30
C ALA A 123 -0.42 9.07 7.86
N ARG A 124 -1.43 9.04 6.98
CA ARG A 124 -1.24 8.74 5.57
C ARG A 124 -0.44 9.83 4.85
N ASP A 125 -0.64 11.10 5.18
CA ASP A 125 0.13 12.21 4.62
C ASP A 125 1.60 12.17 5.08
N SER A 126 1.86 11.83 6.34
CA SER A 126 3.22 11.60 6.82
C SER A 126 3.89 10.41 6.12
N ASN A 127 3.15 9.32 5.88
CA ASN A 127 3.69 8.18 5.12
C ASN A 127 3.98 8.55 3.66
N ARG A 128 3.17 9.42 3.04
CA ARG A 128 3.44 9.94 1.70
C ARG A 128 4.79 10.65 1.64
N GLU A 129 5.10 11.48 2.63
CA GLU A 129 6.38 12.21 2.70
C GLU A 129 7.56 11.25 2.83
N ARG A 130 7.47 10.26 3.72
CA ARG A 130 8.51 9.24 3.87
C ARG A 130 8.74 8.42 2.61
N VAL A 131 7.67 8.02 1.93
CA VAL A 131 7.77 7.27 0.66
C VAL A 131 8.40 8.13 -0.44
N ASP A 132 8.08 9.43 -0.50
CA ASP A 132 8.71 10.35 -1.46
C ASP A 132 10.22 10.51 -1.18
N THR A 133 10.60 10.65 0.09
CA THR A 133 12.00 10.67 0.53
C THR A 133 12.73 9.39 0.13
N GLN A 134 12.20 8.22 0.49
CA GLN A 134 12.79 6.93 0.15
C GLN A 134 12.94 6.73 -1.36
N LEU A 135 11.94 7.14 -2.14
CA LEU A 135 12.00 7.09 -3.60
C LEU A 135 13.12 7.99 -4.13
N SER A 136 13.27 9.20 -3.60
CA SER A 136 14.35 10.13 -4.01
C SER A 136 15.75 9.72 -3.53
N GLU A 137 15.85 8.97 -2.44
CA GLU A 137 17.14 8.49 -1.90
C GLU A 137 17.68 7.29 -2.69
N HIS A 138 16.80 6.40 -3.17
CA HIS A 138 17.19 5.14 -3.83
C HIS A 138 17.09 5.19 -5.36
N THR A 139 16.42 6.22 -5.90
CA THR A 139 16.12 6.37 -7.32
C THR A 139 16.18 7.84 -7.73
N ASP A 140 16.29 8.11 -9.04
CA ASP A 140 16.15 9.47 -9.58
C ASP A 140 14.68 9.94 -9.66
N GLY A 141 13.78 9.17 -9.04
CA GLY A 141 12.33 9.33 -9.09
C GLY A 141 11.74 10.19 -7.98
N SER A 142 10.47 10.53 -8.17
CA SER A 142 9.62 11.16 -7.16
C SER A 142 8.17 10.73 -7.34
N LEU A 143 7.34 10.87 -6.30
CA LEU A 143 5.90 10.59 -6.42
C LEU A 143 5.25 11.50 -7.47
N ARG A 144 5.76 12.74 -7.63
CA ARG A 144 5.32 13.65 -8.70
C ARG A 144 5.62 13.07 -10.08
N ALA A 145 6.83 12.58 -10.31
CA ALA A 145 7.20 11.98 -11.59
C ALA A 145 6.40 10.69 -11.87
N LEU A 146 6.13 9.89 -10.84
CA LEU A 146 5.32 8.69 -10.96
C LEU A 146 3.86 9.01 -11.35
N ARG A 147 3.25 10.05 -10.77
CA ARG A 147 1.92 10.54 -11.18
C ARG A 147 1.89 11.06 -12.61
N LYS A 148 2.94 11.79 -13.01
CA LYS A 148 3.09 12.29 -14.39
C LYS A 148 3.18 11.11 -15.37
N GLY A 149 3.92 10.05 -15.04
CA GLY A 149 4.03 8.83 -15.84
C GLY A 149 2.68 8.12 -16.03
N LEU A 150 1.90 7.97 -14.96
CA LEU A 150 0.54 7.40 -15.05
C LEU A 150 -0.38 8.24 -15.94
N THR A 151 -0.32 9.56 -15.85
CA THR A 151 -1.13 10.47 -16.70
C THR A 151 -0.67 10.41 -18.16
N ALA A 152 0.63 10.36 -18.40
CA ALA A 152 1.20 10.28 -19.75
C ALA A 152 0.77 8.98 -20.47
N ARG A 153 0.62 7.87 -19.74
CA ARG A 153 0.11 6.59 -20.28
C ARG A 153 -1.30 6.73 -20.88
N GLU A 154 -2.11 7.64 -20.38
CA GLU A 154 -3.47 7.88 -20.87
C GLU A 154 -3.50 8.77 -22.12
N THR A 155 -2.37 9.40 -22.47
CA THR A 155 -2.27 10.30 -23.62
C THR A 155 -1.94 9.52 -24.91
N PRO A 156 -2.80 9.52 -25.93
CA PRO A 156 -2.50 8.89 -27.21
C PRO A 156 -1.30 9.56 -27.88
N VAL A 157 -0.25 8.78 -28.19
CA VAL A 157 0.88 9.29 -28.98
C VAL A 157 0.49 9.30 -30.46
N PRO A 158 0.54 10.44 -31.16
CA PRO A 158 0.30 10.48 -32.60
C PRO A 158 1.32 9.58 -33.32
N ARG A 159 0.83 8.60 -34.09
CA ARG A 159 1.70 7.67 -34.84
C ARG A 159 2.22 8.24 -36.17
N SER A 160 1.91 9.50 -36.47
CA SER A 160 2.27 10.11 -37.75
C SER A 160 3.77 10.41 -37.78
N ARG A 161 4.53 9.69 -38.61
CA ARG A 161 5.89 10.11 -38.97
C ARG A 161 5.80 11.41 -39.76
N PRO A 162 6.35 12.53 -39.28
CA PRO A 162 6.37 13.75 -40.07
C PRO A 162 7.20 13.49 -41.34
N VAL A 163 6.63 13.83 -42.50
CA VAL A 163 7.36 13.82 -43.77
C VAL A 163 8.01 15.20 -43.92
N PRO A 164 9.35 15.31 -43.91
CA PRO A 164 10.01 16.60 -44.13
C PRO A 164 9.60 17.18 -45.47
N VAL A 165 9.26 18.46 -45.50
CA VAL A 165 8.93 19.18 -46.75
C VAL A 165 10.07 20.16 -47.02
N GLY A 166 10.78 19.94 -48.13
CA GLY A 166 11.81 20.84 -48.61
C GLY A 166 11.24 21.87 -49.61
N PRO A 167 12.10 22.76 -50.13
CA PRO A 167 11.70 23.77 -51.13
C PRO A 167 11.08 23.17 -52.40
N ALA A 168 11.41 21.91 -52.72
CA ALA A 168 10.90 21.17 -53.88
C ALA A 168 9.75 20.20 -53.54
N GLY A 169 9.18 20.27 -52.33
CA GLY A 169 8.11 19.39 -51.87
C GLY A 169 8.58 18.29 -50.89
N PRO A 170 7.77 17.24 -50.68
CA PRO A 170 8.07 16.18 -49.71
C PRO A 170 9.37 15.45 -50.00
N VAL A 171 10.25 15.36 -49.01
CA VAL A 171 11.54 14.68 -49.11
C VAL A 171 11.39 13.24 -48.62
N ARG A 172 11.73 12.28 -49.48
CA ARG A 172 11.83 10.87 -49.08
C ARG A 172 13.11 10.67 -48.29
N THR A 173 12.97 10.25 -47.05
CA THR A 173 14.09 9.89 -46.18
C THR A 173 14.12 8.39 -45.95
N ARG A 174 15.33 7.85 -45.84
CA ARG A 174 15.60 6.48 -45.38
C ARG A 174 16.40 6.58 -44.10
N VAL A 175 15.95 5.87 -43.07
CA VAL A 175 16.69 5.71 -41.82
C VAL A 175 17.45 4.40 -41.89
N ASP A 176 18.72 4.44 -41.54
CA ASP A 176 19.60 3.29 -41.40
C ASP A 176 20.28 3.32 -40.03
N ALA A 177 20.15 2.24 -39.28
CA ALA A 177 20.73 2.10 -37.96
C ALA A 177 21.47 0.77 -37.91
N GLN A 178 22.73 0.80 -37.47
CA GLN A 178 23.61 -0.37 -37.43
C GLN A 178 23.06 -1.44 -36.49
N THR A 179 22.34 -1.02 -35.44
CA THR A 179 21.46 -1.87 -34.63
C THR A 179 19.99 -1.51 -34.89
N PRO A 180 19.22 -2.33 -35.64
CA PRO A 180 17.83 -2.02 -35.96
C PRO A 180 16.91 -2.07 -34.72
N TYR A 181 17.37 -2.68 -33.62
CA TYR A 181 16.73 -2.71 -32.32
C TYR A 181 17.80 -2.69 -31.22
N LEU A 182 17.55 -1.89 -30.18
CA LEU A 182 18.40 -1.88 -28.99
C LEU A 182 17.94 -3.01 -28.06
N THR A 183 18.89 -3.84 -27.62
CA THR A 183 18.65 -5.02 -26.78
C THR A 183 19.47 -4.92 -25.50
N LEU A 184 18.97 -5.52 -24.41
CA LEU A 184 19.70 -5.63 -23.14
C LEU A 184 20.85 -6.64 -23.20
N ALA A 185 20.84 -7.53 -24.20
CA ALA A 185 21.91 -8.50 -24.40
C ALA A 185 23.14 -7.82 -24.98
N GLU A 186 24.32 -8.27 -24.55
CA GLU A 186 25.58 -7.94 -25.22
C GLU A 186 25.51 -8.34 -26.70
N LEU A 187 25.86 -7.41 -27.57
CA LEU A 187 26.11 -7.69 -28.97
C LEU A 187 27.62 -7.80 -29.18
N ASN A 188 28.05 -8.72 -30.02
CA ASN A 188 29.45 -8.86 -30.38
C ASN A 188 29.61 -9.26 -31.83
N GLU A 189 30.84 -9.14 -32.34
CA GLU A 189 31.20 -9.41 -33.74
C GLU A 189 30.74 -10.80 -34.23
N SER A 190 30.73 -11.81 -33.35
CA SER A 190 30.34 -13.18 -33.70
C SER A 190 28.86 -13.33 -34.06
N ARG A 191 28.01 -12.45 -33.52
CA ARG A 191 26.57 -12.42 -33.81
C ARG A 191 26.21 -11.31 -34.80
N TYR A 192 27.00 -10.25 -34.85
CA TYR A 192 26.82 -9.10 -35.71
C TYR A 192 28.16 -8.64 -36.28
N CYS A 193 28.52 -9.11 -37.47
CA CYS A 193 29.77 -8.76 -38.15
C CYS A 193 29.91 -7.26 -38.48
N ALA A 194 28.87 -6.47 -38.23
CA ALA A 194 28.90 -5.02 -38.37
C ALA A 194 29.52 -4.33 -37.14
N LEU A 195 29.77 -5.02 -36.04
CA LEU A 195 30.36 -4.46 -34.83
C LEU A 195 31.87 -4.68 -34.81
N ASP A 196 32.59 -3.74 -34.21
CA ASP A 196 34.00 -3.85 -33.82
C ASP A 196 34.04 -4.05 -32.29
N GLY A 197 34.15 -5.30 -31.84
CA GLY A 197 34.15 -5.71 -30.44
C GLY A 197 32.79 -6.15 -29.89
N SER A 198 32.58 -5.89 -28.61
CA SER A 198 31.33 -6.11 -27.87
C SER A 198 30.73 -4.77 -27.46
N GLU A 199 29.40 -4.64 -27.49
CA GLU A 199 28.68 -3.45 -27.02
C GLU A 199 27.35 -3.79 -26.33
N HIS A 200 26.92 -2.93 -25.41
CA HIS A 200 25.61 -2.96 -24.78
C HIS A 200 24.69 -1.82 -25.31
N PRO A 201 23.94 -2.03 -26.41
CA PRO A 201 23.15 -0.96 -27.04
C PRO A 201 21.99 -0.45 -26.17
N LEU A 202 21.53 -1.26 -25.21
CA LEU A 202 20.55 -0.88 -24.21
C LEU A 202 21.01 -1.39 -22.83
N VAL A 203 20.94 -0.54 -21.83
CA VAL A 203 21.13 -0.91 -20.42
C VAL A 203 19.90 -0.49 -19.63
N ALA A 204 19.60 -1.25 -18.57
CA ALA A 204 18.46 -0.97 -17.73
C ALA A 204 18.80 -1.18 -16.26
N ARG A 205 18.20 -0.34 -15.43
CA ARG A 205 18.20 -0.42 -13.98
C ARG A 205 16.76 -0.42 -13.49
N ASN A 206 16.42 -1.38 -12.66
CA ASN A 206 15.11 -1.50 -12.01
C ASN A 206 15.30 -1.42 -10.49
N ALA A 207 14.75 -0.38 -9.86
CA ALA A 207 14.76 -0.21 -8.42
C ALA A 207 13.37 -0.50 -7.83
N ASN A 208 13.26 -1.54 -7.02
CA ASN A 208 12.07 -1.84 -6.22
C ASN A 208 12.13 -1.09 -4.87
N VAL A 209 11.16 -0.21 -4.62
CA VAL A 209 11.15 0.68 -3.45
C VAL A 209 10.77 -0.06 -2.16
N PHE A 210 9.92 -1.08 -2.24
CA PHE A 210 9.56 -1.88 -1.07
C PHE A 210 10.03 -3.32 -1.25
N THR A 211 11.18 -3.66 -0.66
CA THR A 211 11.76 -5.00 -0.66
C THR A 211 11.29 -5.88 0.50
N VAL A 212 11.71 -7.15 0.48
CA VAL A 212 11.34 -8.18 1.46
C VAL A 212 12.47 -8.43 2.47
N PRO A 213 12.13 -8.72 3.76
CA PRO A 213 10.80 -8.65 4.34
C PRO A 213 10.56 -7.30 4.99
N TYR A 214 9.84 -6.40 4.33
CA TYR A 214 9.48 -5.10 4.91
C TYR A 214 10.63 -4.32 5.57
N GLY A 215 11.91 -4.62 5.30
CA GLY A 215 13.03 -3.93 5.95
C GLY A 215 12.95 -2.43 5.67
N ASP A 216 12.76 -2.09 4.39
CA ASP A 216 12.63 -0.71 3.92
C ASP A 216 11.18 -0.18 4.10
N ALA A 217 10.19 -1.07 4.14
CA ALA A 217 8.79 -0.69 4.34
C ALA A 217 8.44 -0.48 5.83
N ALA A 218 9.22 -1.03 6.77
CA ALA A 218 9.04 -0.82 8.21
C ALA A 218 9.32 0.65 8.53
N ASP A 219 10.43 1.21 8.02
CA ASP A 219 10.78 2.62 8.19
C ASP A 219 9.72 3.57 7.58
N ALA A 220 9.05 3.16 6.50
CA ALA A 220 7.96 3.92 5.89
C ALA A 220 6.60 3.83 6.63
N VAL A 221 6.38 2.80 7.46
CA VAL A 221 5.10 2.50 8.14
C VAL A 221 5.16 2.76 9.66
N VAL A 222 6.32 3.13 10.21
CA VAL A 222 6.51 3.52 11.61
C VAL A 222 5.64 4.74 11.93
N GLY A 223 4.47 4.45 12.49
CA GLY A 223 3.29 5.30 12.49
C GLY A 223 2.41 4.97 13.69
N GLY A 224 3.03 4.78 14.86
CA GLY A 224 2.36 4.68 16.14
C GLY A 224 3.30 5.12 17.24
N THR A 225 2.79 5.84 18.23
CA THR A 225 3.52 6.56 19.29
C THR A 225 4.28 5.65 20.29
N PHE A 226 4.70 4.46 19.88
CA PHE A 226 5.58 3.56 20.64
C PHE A 226 6.33 2.65 19.67
N GLU A 227 7.43 3.12 19.08
CA GLU A 227 8.31 2.29 18.24
C GLU A 227 9.77 2.44 18.66
N SER A 228 10.31 1.34 19.21
CA SER A 228 11.72 1.00 19.03
C SER A 228 11.85 0.43 17.61
N ALA A 229 12.85 0.87 16.85
CA ALA A 229 13.09 0.52 15.44
C ALA A 229 13.26 -0.98 15.14
N ASP A 230 13.30 -1.83 16.17
CA ASP A 230 13.67 -3.25 16.07
C ASP A 230 12.47 -4.22 16.13
N ARG A 231 11.23 -3.76 15.91
CA ARG A 231 10.01 -4.58 16.09
C ARG A 231 9.11 -4.56 14.86
N VAL A 232 8.50 -5.71 14.54
CA VAL A 232 7.58 -5.87 13.41
C VAL A 232 6.17 -6.23 13.85
N ARG A 233 5.17 -5.93 13.01
CA ARG A 233 3.79 -6.34 13.24
C ARG A 233 3.70 -7.87 13.29
N LEU A 234 2.92 -8.39 14.24
CA LEU A 234 2.73 -9.84 14.40
C LEU A 234 2.20 -10.53 13.14
N ALA A 235 1.34 -9.86 12.36
CA ALA A 235 0.84 -10.39 11.09
C ALA A 235 1.97 -10.62 10.07
N THR A 236 2.96 -9.72 10.02
CA THR A 236 4.13 -9.85 9.15
C THR A 236 4.97 -11.05 9.56
N ALA A 237 5.34 -11.13 10.85
CA ALA A 237 6.10 -12.25 11.39
C ALA A 237 5.39 -13.59 11.19
N ALA A 238 4.06 -13.64 11.38
CA ALA A 238 3.27 -14.84 11.17
C ALA A 238 3.26 -15.30 9.70
N ASN A 239 3.17 -14.37 8.74
CA ASN A 239 3.27 -14.69 7.32
C ASN A 239 4.69 -15.19 6.93
N THR A 240 5.74 -14.57 7.47
CA THR A 240 7.12 -15.04 7.28
C THR A 240 7.34 -16.43 7.88
N LEU A 241 6.80 -16.69 9.07
CA LEU A 241 6.84 -18.01 9.70
C LEU A 241 6.10 -19.07 8.87
N ALA A 242 4.91 -18.74 8.35
CA ALA A 242 4.17 -19.63 7.47
C ALA A 242 4.95 -19.96 6.19
N ALA A 243 5.61 -18.97 5.60
CA ALA A 243 6.46 -19.13 4.42
C ALA A 243 7.67 -20.05 4.68
N ALA A 244 8.29 -19.92 5.86
CA ALA A 244 9.39 -20.76 6.28
C ALA A 244 8.95 -22.22 6.48
N ASN A 245 7.80 -22.44 7.14
CA ASN A 245 7.23 -23.78 7.29
C ASN A 245 6.93 -24.44 5.94
N GLU A 246 6.28 -23.73 5.03
CA GLU A 246 5.98 -24.23 3.68
C GLU A 246 7.26 -24.57 2.88
N THR A 247 8.33 -23.80 3.10
CA THR A 247 9.62 -24.06 2.44
C THR A 247 10.31 -25.29 3.00
N LEU A 248 10.28 -25.47 4.32
CA LEU A 248 10.85 -26.64 5.02
C LEU A 248 10.09 -27.95 4.77
N GLU A 249 8.78 -27.87 4.50
CA GLU A 249 8.00 -29.03 4.06
C GLU A 249 8.48 -29.57 2.71
N ALA A 250 9.01 -28.69 1.86
CA ALA A 250 9.43 -29.03 0.51
C ALA A 250 10.93 -29.34 0.39
N GLU A 251 11.77 -28.71 1.20
CA GLU A 251 13.24 -28.84 1.16
C GLU A 251 13.83 -28.72 2.57
N SER A 252 14.71 -29.65 2.94
CA SER A 252 15.37 -29.61 4.25
C SER A 252 16.54 -28.63 4.24
N ASN A 253 16.53 -27.64 5.12
CA ASN A 253 17.63 -26.69 5.27
C ASN A 253 17.84 -26.33 6.75
N THR A 254 19.03 -26.58 7.28
CA THR A 254 19.36 -26.42 8.70
C THR A 254 19.36 -24.96 9.15
N THR A 255 19.88 -24.05 8.32
CA THR A 255 19.87 -22.61 8.57
C THR A 255 18.45 -22.08 8.64
N LEU A 256 17.61 -22.42 7.65
CA LEU A 256 16.20 -22.03 7.64
C LEU A 256 15.45 -22.61 8.84
N ALA A 257 15.69 -23.87 9.21
CA ALA A 257 15.08 -24.46 10.39
C ALA A 257 15.44 -23.70 11.67
N SER A 258 16.70 -23.32 11.85
CA SER A 258 17.15 -22.53 13.01
C SER A 258 16.51 -21.14 13.07
N GLU A 259 16.48 -20.42 11.94
CA GLU A 259 15.84 -19.10 11.85
C GLU A 259 14.33 -19.18 12.09
N ARG A 260 13.67 -20.16 11.45
CA ARG A 260 12.24 -20.45 11.65
C ARG A 260 11.94 -20.69 13.12
N ASP A 261 12.73 -21.52 13.80
CA ASP A 261 12.53 -21.84 15.22
C ASP A 261 12.71 -20.60 16.11
N ALA A 262 13.62 -19.70 15.77
CA ALA A 262 13.79 -18.43 16.48
C ALA A 262 12.56 -17.52 16.32
N LEU A 263 12.08 -17.33 15.09
CA LEU A 263 10.87 -16.55 14.81
C LEU A 263 9.63 -17.19 15.44
N GLN A 264 9.52 -18.52 15.41
CA GLN A 264 8.41 -19.25 15.99
C GLN A 264 8.29 -18.99 17.50
N ARG A 265 9.40 -18.99 18.24
CA ARG A 265 9.40 -18.68 19.68
C ARG A 265 8.85 -17.29 19.97
N GLU A 266 9.20 -16.30 19.15
CA GLU A 266 8.71 -14.93 19.32
C GLU A 266 7.22 -14.80 18.97
N VAL A 267 6.78 -15.45 17.89
CA VAL A 267 5.35 -15.51 17.52
C VAL A 267 4.53 -16.22 18.59
N GLU A 268 5.04 -17.29 19.18
CA GLU A 268 4.40 -17.98 20.31
C GLU A 268 4.32 -17.13 21.57
N ALA A 269 5.37 -16.37 21.87
CA ALA A 269 5.36 -15.42 22.97
C ALA A 269 4.30 -14.34 22.76
N ALA A 270 4.25 -13.74 21.57
CA ALA A 270 3.24 -12.75 21.21
C ALA A 270 1.81 -13.31 21.27
N ASN A 271 1.60 -14.54 20.79
CA ASN A 271 0.31 -15.23 20.91
C ASN A 271 -0.11 -15.43 22.36
N ARG A 272 0.81 -15.84 23.25
CA ARG A 272 0.53 -15.99 24.69
C ARG A 272 0.16 -14.66 25.33
N GLU A 273 0.86 -13.59 24.99
CA GLU A 273 0.57 -12.25 25.52
C GLU A 273 -0.83 -11.79 25.10
N MET A 274 -1.15 -11.85 23.80
CA MET A 274 -2.48 -11.48 23.29
C MET A 274 -3.57 -12.36 23.91
N THR A 275 -3.36 -13.67 23.97
CA THR A 275 -4.31 -14.61 24.60
C THR A 275 -4.52 -14.26 26.07
N THR A 276 -3.46 -13.81 26.76
CA THR A 276 -3.53 -13.35 28.14
C THR A 276 -4.42 -12.12 28.29
N THR A 277 -4.21 -11.13 27.43
CA THR A 277 -5.08 -9.95 27.38
C THR A 277 -6.54 -10.31 27.10
N LEU A 278 -6.80 -11.28 26.21
CA LEU A 278 -8.16 -11.69 25.87
C LEU A 278 -8.89 -12.31 27.07
N TRP A 279 -8.28 -13.25 27.79
CA TRP A 279 -8.98 -13.88 28.92
C TRP A 279 -9.11 -12.91 30.11
N LEU A 280 -8.14 -12.00 30.32
CA LEU A 280 -8.26 -10.91 31.29
C LEU A 280 -9.42 -9.98 30.95
N ALA A 281 -9.57 -9.60 29.68
CA ALA A 281 -10.69 -8.78 29.22
C ALA A 281 -12.04 -9.48 29.37
N VAL A 282 -12.11 -10.81 29.14
CA VAL A 282 -13.32 -11.59 29.43
C VAL A 282 -13.63 -11.54 30.93
N SER A 283 -12.65 -11.81 31.79
CA SER A 283 -12.85 -11.83 33.24
C SER A 283 -13.23 -10.45 33.81
N GLN A 284 -12.67 -9.37 33.27
CA GLN A 284 -12.94 -8.01 33.74
C GLN A 284 -14.29 -7.44 33.27
N HIS A 285 -14.79 -7.91 32.13
CA HIS A 285 -16.00 -7.34 31.49
C HIS A 285 -17.18 -8.30 31.46
N THR A 286 -17.08 -9.43 32.15
CA THR A 286 -18.16 -10.41 32.33
C THR A 286 -18.15 -10.92 33.76
N GLU A 287 -19.09 -11.80 34.11
CA GLU A 287 -19.15 -12.48 35.41
C GLU A 287 -18.27 -13.73 35.48
N ALA A 288 -17.53 -14.06 34.41
CA ALA A 288 -16.71 -15.27 34.36
C ALA A 288 -15.50 -15.18 35.29
N GLU A 289 -15.30 -16.23 36.08
CA GLU A 289 -14.08 -16.43 36.83
C GLU A 289 -12.87 -16.62 35.91
N GLN A 290 -11.65 -16.55 36.46
CA GLN A 290 -10.43 -16.64 35.65
C GLN A 290 -10.32 -17.95 34.88
N ASP A 291 -10.66 -19.08 35.51
CA ASP A 291 -10.51 -20.39 34.87
C ASP A 291 -11.58 -20.63 33.80
N GLU A 292 -12.79 -20.11 34.00
CA GLU A 292 -13.83 -20.10 32.97
C GLU A 292 -13.43 -19.18 31.79
N SER A 293 -12.87 -18.01 32.07
CA SER A 293 -12.36 -17.07 31.06
C SER A 293 -11.25 -17.71 30.22
N LYS A 294 -10.31 -18.42 30.85
CA LYS A 294 -9.27 -19.20 30.14
C LYS A 294 -9.89 -20.30 29.30
N ALA A 295 -10.89 -21.02 29.81
CA ALA A 295 -11.57 -22.07 29.07
C ALA A 295 -12.31 -21.53 27.83
N ILE A 296 -12.99 -20.38 27.96
CA ILE A 296 -13.63 -19.65 26.86
C ILE A 296 -12.61 -19.32 25.77
N VAL A 297 -11.48 -18.73 26.14
CA VAL A 297 -10.46 -18.31 25.17
C VAL A 297 -9.78 -19.53 24.53
N THR A 298 -9.45 -20.57 25.30
CA THR A 298 -8.88 -21.82 24.76
C THR A 298 -9.83 -22.47 23.74
N GLU A 299 -11.12 -22.58 24.06
CA GLU A 299 -12.11 -23.11 23.11
C GLU A 299 -12.20 -22.23 21.86
N ALA A 300 -12.25 -20.91 22.04
CA ALA A 300 -12.32 -19.98 20.93
C ALA A 300 -11.10 -20.10 20.01
N MET A 301 -9.91 -20.35 20.55
CA MET A 301 -8.66 -20.47 19.79
C MET A 301 -8.46 -21.84 19.11
N SER A 302 -9.28 -22.85 19.42
CA SER A 302 -9.14 -24.22 18.89
C SER A 302 -9.07 -24.37 17.36
N PRO A 303 -9.72 -23.54 16.51
CA PRO A 303 -9.64 -23.72 15.05
C PRO A 303 -8.27 -23.39 14.45
N TRP A 304 -7.40 -22.70 15.20
CA TRP A 304 -6.09 -22.29 14.71
C TRP A 304 -5.03 -23.12 15.42
N GLU A 305 -4.56 -24.18 14.75
CA GLU A 305 -3.63 -25.14 15.36
C GLU A 305 -2.18 -24.66 15.35
N THR A 306 -1.77 -23.89 14.33
CA THR A 306 -0.39 -23.40 14.20
C THR A 306 -0.20 -22.01 14.82
N SER A 307 1.02 -21.74 15.31
CA SER A 307 1.39 -20.43 15.87
C SER A 307 1.19 -19.29 14.87
N ALA A 308 1.47 -19.53 13.58
CA ALA A 308 1.22 -18.57 12.50
C ALA A 308 -0.28 -18.32 12.29
N ALA A 309 -1.11 -19.38 12.24
CA ALA A 309 -2.55 -19.23 12.04
C ALA A 309 -3.21 -18.49 13.22
N ARG A 310 -2.80 -18.78 14.46
CA ARG A 310 -3.26 -18.07 15.67
C ARG A 310 -2.91 -16.59 15.62
N ALA A 311 -1.66 -16.27 15.27
CA ALA A 311 -1.18 -14.90 15.16
C ALA A 311 -1.96 -14.10 14.10
N LEU A 312 -2.24 -14.71 12.94
CA LEU A 312 -3.08 -14.08 11.91
C LEU A 312 -4.52 -13.86 12.40
N ALA A 313 -5.08 -14.82 13.14
CA ALA A 313 -6.43 -14.69 13.68
C ALA A 313 -6.57 -13.59 14.74
N LEU A 314 -5.55 -13.46 15.60
CA LEU A 314 -5.45 -12.42 16.62
C LEU A 314 -5.26 -11.03 16.02
N THR A 315 -4.53 -10.92 14.90
CA THR A 315 -4.25 -9.63 14.25
C THR A 315 -5.36 -9.17 13.31
N ASN A 316 -6.13 -10.10 12.72
CA ASN A 316 -7.23 -9.74 11.83
C ASN A 316 -8.60 -9.60 12.54
N GLY A 317 -8.66 -9.84 13.86
CA GLY A 317 -9.87 -9.71 14.67
C GLY A 317 -10.77 -10.96 14.72
N SER A 318 -10.44 -12.01 13.97
CA SER A 318 -11.28 -13.22 13.91
C SER A 318 -11.25 -14.03 15.21
N ALA A 319 -10.13 -14.03 15.93
CA ALA A 319 -10.03 -14.63 17.25
C ALA A 319 -10.93 -13.91 18.27
N GLN A 320 -10.86 -12.58 18.31
CA GLN A 320 -11.65 -11.71 19.19
C GLN A 320 -13.16 -11.91 18.95
N GLU A 321 -13.57 -11.93 17.68
CA GLU A 321 -14.96 -12.18 17.30
C GLU A 321 -15.43 -13.55 17.78
N ARG A 322 -14.57 -14.57 17.68
CA ARG A 322 -14.89 -15.92 18.15
C ARG A 322 -14.94 -16.00 19.67
N VAL A 323 -14.02 -15.34 20.39
CA VAL A 323 -14.04 -15.24 21.86
C VAL A 323 -15.35 -14.60 22.33
N ALA A 324 -15.74 -13.45 21.76
CA ALA A 324 -17.00 -12.79 22.11
C ALA A 324 -18.23 -13.70 21.86
N ARG A 325 -18.19 -14.51 20.79
CA ARG A 325 -19.26 -15.47 20.47
C ARG A 325 -19.31 -16.62 21.48
N VAL A 326 -18.18 -17.24 21.81
CA VAL A 326 -18.08 -18.35 22.77
C VAL A 326 -18.48 -17.88 24.17
N ALA A 327 -17.91 -16.76 24.63
CA ALA A 327 -18.30 -16.13 25.90
C ALA A 327 -19.80 -15.84 25.94
N GLY A 328 -20.33 -15.28 24.85
CA GLY A 328 -21.74 -14.96 24.73
C GLY A 328 -22.70 -16.15 24.71
N ALA A 329 -22.22 -17.35 24.37
CA ALA A 329 -22.99 -18.59 24.43
C ALA A 329 -22.90 -19.25 25.82
N ARG A 330 -21.70 -19.31 26.40
CA ARG A 330 -21.46 -19.92 27.71
C ARG A 330 -22.07 -19.13 28.87
N LEU A 331 -21.95 -17.81 28.83
CA LEU A 331 -22.38 -16.91 29.90
C LEU A 331 -23.77 -16.31 29.66
N ASN A 332 -24.50 -16.77 28.62
CA ASN A 332 -25.81 -16.23 28.23
C ASN A 332 -25.85 -14.69 28.07
N LEU A 333 -24.75 -14.08 27.60
CA LEU A 333 -24.66 -12.64 27.46
C LEU A 333 -25.75 -12.08 26.54
N THR A 334 -26.36 -10.98 26.95
CA THR A 334 -27.27 -10.20 26.11
C THR A 334 -26.53 -9.67 24.88
N ARG A 335 -27.31 -9.21 23.89
CA ARG A 335 -26.76 -8.59 22.68
C ARG A 335 -25.88 -7.38 22.99
N VAL A 336 -26.19 -6.62 24.04
CA VAL A 336 -25.43 -5.42 24.45
C VAL A 336 -24.12 -5.82 25.11
N GLU A 337 -24.16 -6.75 26.05
CA GLU A 337 -22.95 -7.24 26.75
C GLU A 337 -21.97 -7.89 25.79
N ARG A 338 -22.47 -8.72 24.86
CA ARG A 338 -21.62 -9.35 23.84
C ARG A 338 -20.93 -8.33 22.95
N ASP A 339 -21.63 -7.27 22.52
CA ASP A 339 -21.01 -6.23 21.69
C ASP A 339 -20.03 -5.35 22.49
N ARG A 340 -20.31 -5.05 23.77
CA ARG A 340 -19.35 -4.39 24.66
C ARG A 340 -18.08 -5.21 24.80
N LEU A 341 -18.20 -6.50 25.12
CA LEU A 341 -17.07 -7.41 25.23
C LEU A 341 -16.27 -7.45 23.92
N ARG A 342 -16.95 -7.62 22.79
CA ARG A 342 -16.31 -7.62 21.46
C ARG A 342 -15.47 -6.36 21.22
N LEU A 343 -15.97 -5.18 21.59
CA LEU A 343 -15.24 -3.92 21.42
C LEU A 343 -14.01 -3.83 22.34
N GLN A 344 -14.09 -4.35 23.56
CA GLN A 344 -12.94 -4.39 24.48
C GLN A 344 -11.84 -5.32 23.98
N LEU A 345 -12.22 -6.48 23.43
CA LEU A 345 -11.26 -7.46 22.90
C LEU A 345 -10.48 -6.97 21.67
N LEU A 346 -11.01 -5.99 20.91
CA LEU A 346 -10.34 -5.44 19.72
C LEU A 346 -9.18 -4.49 20.03
N SER A 347 -8.96 -4.09 21.28
CA SER A 347 -8.00 -3.04 21.66
C SER A 347 -6.60 -3.56 22.04
N VAL A 348 -6.13 -4.64 21.41
CA VAL A 348 -4.90 -5.35 21.82
C VAL A 348 -3.80 -5.23 20.76
N ASP A 349 -2.97 -4.20 20.87
CA ASP A 349 -1.65 -4.14 20.22
C ASP A 349 -0.69 -3.43 21.17
N THR A 350 0.29 -4.16 21.69
CA THR A 350 1.30 -3.64 22.60
C THR A 350 2.69 -3.95 22.03
N PRO A 351 3.75 -3.24 22.45
CA PRO A 351 5.12 -3.60 22.05
C PRO A 351 5.50 -5.06 22.37
N ALA A 352 4.92 -5.64 23.45
CA ALA A 352 5.14 -7.03 23.83
C ALA A 352 4.52 -8.04 22.86
N THR A 353 3.54 -7.63 22.04
CA THR A 353 2.91 -8.47 21.03
C THR A 353 3.62 -8.40 19.67
N ARG A 354 4.77 -7.72 19.59
CA ARG A 354 5.51 -7.49 18.34
C ARG A 354 6.84 -8.29 18.33
N PRO A 355 7.01 -9.24 17.40
CA PRO A 355 8.28 -9.92 17.17
C PRO A 355 9.41 -8.96 16.76
N THR A 356 10.66 -9.40 16.86
CA THR A 356 11.83 -8.61 16.48
C THR A 356 12.00 -8.55 14.97
N LEU A 357 12.56 -7.43 14.50
CA LEU A 357 12.95 -7.24 13.11
C LEU A 357 14.04 -8.24 12.72
N GLY A 358 15.02 -8.46 13.60
CA GLY A 358 16.12 -9.40 13.37
C GLY A 358 15.66 -10.83 13.08
N SER A 359 14.79 -11.40 13.93
CA SER A 359 14.29 -12.78 13.74
C SER A 359 13.46 -12.92 12.46
N THR A 360 12.66 -11.90 12.14
CA THR A 360 11.80 -11.88 10.96
C THR A 360 12.63 -11.73 9.68
N ASN A 361 13.62 -10.83 9.68
CA ASN A 361 14.53 -10.60 8.55
C ASN A 361 15.45 -11.80 8.31
N GLY A 362 15.99 -12.38 9.39
CA GLY A 362 16.79 -13.61 9.33
C GLY A 362 16.02 -14.76 8.69
N THR A 363 14.79 -15.00 9.15
CA THR A 363 13.93 -16.05 8.58
C THR A 363 13.60 -15.82 7.12
N ALA A 364 13.21 -14.61 6.72
CA ALA A 364 12.89 -14.36 5.31
C ALA A 364 14.13 -14.46 4.41
N SER A 365 15.29 -14.02 4.90
CA SER A 365 16.56 -14.13 4.20
C SER A 365 16.95 -15.60 4.00
N ALA A 366 16.74 -16.44 5.01
CA ALA A 366 16.96 -17.87 4.91
C ALA A 366 15.98 -18.54 3.91
N VAL A 367 14.69 -18.18 3.92
CA VAL A 367 13.72 -18.66 2.93
C VAL A 367 14.16 -18.31 1.51
N ARG A 368 14.64 -17.07 1.31
CA ARG A 368 15.16 -16.59 0.03
C ARG A 368 16.41 -17.35 -0.39
N SER A 369 17.34 -17.61 0.52
CA SER A 369 18.57 -18.36 0.23
C SER A 369 18.23 -19.75 -0.32
N VAL A 370 17.33 -20.47 0.35
CA VAL A 370 16.88 -21.80 -0.11
C VAL A 370 16.29 -21.73 -1.51
N ALA A 371 15.45 -20.72 -1.80
CA ALA A 371 14.86 -20.55 -3.11
C ALA A 371 15.89 -20.21 -4.20
N LYS A 372 16.94 -19.43 -3.88
CA LYS A 372 18.05 -19.14 -4.79
C LYS A 372 18.91 -20.37 -5.08
N ASP A 373 19.17 -21.19 -4.06
CA ASP A 373 19.95 -22.42 -4.20
C ASP A 373 19.21 -23.45 -5.06
N GLU A 374 17.89 -23.57 -4.87
CA GLU A 374 17.01 -24.42 -5.70
C GLU A 374 17.00 -23.94 -7.16
N LEU A 375 16.93 -22.62 -7.41
CA LEU A 375 17.01 -22.06 -8.76
C LEU A 375 18.36 -22.34 -9.42
N SER A 376 19.45 -22.10 -8.71
CA SER A 376 20.81 -22.32 -9.21
C SER A 376 21.03 -23.80 -9.56
N SER A 377 20.51 -24.69 -8.72
CA SER A 377 20.53 -26.14 -8.96
C SER A 377 19.70 -26.54 -10.18
N ALA A 378 18.52 -25.93 -10.37
CA ALA A 378 17.67 -26.19 -11.53
C ALA A 378 18.31 -25.70 -12.85
N LEU A 379 18.99 -24.55 -12.83
CA LEU A 379 19.76 -24.04 -13.97
C LEU A 379 20.89 -25.00 -14.35
N ALA A 380 21.63 -25.53 -13.37
CA ALA A 380 22.72 -26.45 -13.60
C ALA A 380 22.28 -27.83 -14.10
N SER A 381 21.09 -28.30 -13.69
CA SER A 381 20.68 -29.71 -13.89
C SER A 381 19.58 -29.92 -14.93
N ALA A 382 18.78 -28.90 -15.25
CA ALA A 382 17.48 -29.15 -15.89
C ALA A 382 17.08 -28.18 -17.01
N GLY A 383 17.96 -27.25 -17.40
CA GLY A 383 17.75 -26.30 -18.48
C GLY A 383 16.80 -25.14 -18.15
N GLU A 384 16.82 -24.10 -18.99
CA GLU A 384 16.18 -22.80 -18.74
C GLU A 384 14.67 -22.88 -18.45
N GLN A 385 13.92 -23.74 -19.16
CA GLN A 385 12.48 -23.86 -18.98
C GLN A 385 12.09 -24.34 -17.57
N LYS A 386 12.82 -25.32 -17.02
CA LYS A 386 12.55 -25.86 -15.69
C LYS A 386 13.05 -24.90 -14.60
N ALA A 387 14.16 -24.21 -14.84
CA ALA A 387 14.60 -23.11 -13.99
C ALA A 387 13.54 -21.99 -13.94
N GLN A 388 12.92 -21.64 -15.06
CA GLN A 388 11.87 -20.63 -15.11
C GLN A 388 10.60 -21.05 -14.35
N GLN A 389 10.24 -22.34 -14.37
CA GLN A 389 9.16 -22.89 -13.53
C GLN A 389 9.51 -22.82 -12.04
N VAL A 390 10.75 -23.16 -11.65
CA VAL A 390 11.21 -23.04 -10.26
C VAL A 390 11.23 -21.58 -9.82
N ALA A 391 11.77 -20.68 -10.65
CA ALA A 391 11.74 -19.25 -10.41
C ALA A 391 10.30 -18.77 -10.18
N THR A 392 9.36 -19.13 -11.07
CA THR A 392 7.95 -18.71 -10.94
C THR A 392 7.28 -19.29 -9.68
N LYS A 393 7.60 -20.53 -9.29
CA LYS A 393 6.95 -21.23 -8.17
C LYS A 393 7.55 -20.89 -6.80
N ARG A 394 8.85 -20.59 -6.74
CA ARG A 394 9.63 -20.48 -5.48
C ARG A 394 10.13 -19.07 -5.20
N LEU A 395 10.50 -18.33 -6.24
CA LEU A 395 10.93 -16.92 -6.15
C LEU A 395 9.80 -15.97 -6.58
N GLY A 396 8.92 -16.45 -7.46
CA GLY A 396 7.74 -15.79 -7.96
C GLY A 396 6.58 -15.91 -6.98
N THR A 397 6.10 -14.75 -6.56
CA THR A 397 4.74 -14.48 -6.08
C THR A 397 4.20 -15.13 -4.80
N ASP A 398 4.69 -16.28 -4.30
CA ASP A 398 3.86 -17.04 -3.34
C ASP A 398 4.35 -17.23 -1.90
N ARG A 399 5.58 -16.96 -1.47
CA ARG A 399 5.95 -17.34 -0.08
C ARG A 399 6.02 -16.18 0.90
N LEU A 400 6.87 -15.19 0.63
CA LEU A 400 7.12 -14.11 1.58
C LEU A 400 6.14 -12.94 1.41
N PRO A 401 5.76 -12.23 2.49
CA PRO A 401 4.96 -11.03 2.39
C PRO A 401 5.80 -9.86 1.84
N ALA A 402 5.24 -9.07 0.92
CA ALA A 402 5.94 -7.99 0.22
C ALA A 402 5.05 -6.74 -0.01
N GLY A 403 5.70 -5.59 -0.19
CA GLY A 403 5.05 -4.31 -0.49
C GLY A 403 4.60 -3.55 0.76
N LEU A 404 4.06 -2.35 0.57
CA LEU A 404 3.62 -1.46 1.63
C LEU A 404 2.16 -1.74 2.03
N PRO A 405 1.86 -2.20 3.26
CA PRO A 405 0.48 -2.34 3.73
C PRO A 405 -0.12 -0.97 4.00
N LEU A 406 -1.17 -0.61 3.27
CA LEU A 406 -1.91 0.62 3.44
C LEU A 406 -2.96 0.43 4.54
N ALA A 407 -2.54 0.64 5.79
CA ALA A 407 -3.35 0.37 6.97
C ALA A 407 -3.84 1.66 7.65
N PRO A 408 -5.06 1.65 8.22
CA PRO A 408 -5.32 2.33 9.48
C PRO A 408 -4.48 1.71 10.61
N PRO A 409 -4.17 2.44 11.69
CA PRO A 409 -3.35 1.94 12.79
C PRO A 409 -3.98 0.78 13.58
N ALA A 410 -5.30 0.57 13.50
CA ALA A 410 -6.03 -0.37 14.36
C ALA A 410 -6.86 -1.44 13.63
N THR A 411 -6.81 -1.54 12.29
CA THR A 411 -7.54 -2.55 11.52
C THR A 411 -6.61 -3.26 10.53
N PRO A 412 -6.97 -4.46 10.02
CA PRO A 412 -6.32 -4.98 8.84
C PRO A 412 -6.30 -3.91 7.74
N TRP A 413 -5.20 -3.86 7.00
CA TRP A 413 -4.98 -2.88 5.94
C TRP A 413 -6.00 -3.04 4.81
N TYR A 414 -6.27 -1.98 4.05
CA TYR A 414 -7.25 -2.02 2.96
C TYR A 414 -6.63 -2.28 1.58
N ALA A 415 -5.31 -2.17 1.44
CA ALA A 415 -4.59 -2.48 0.22
C ALA A 415 -3.09 -2.69 0.48
N THR A 416 -2.40 -3.36 -0.42
CA THR A 416 -0.93 -3.41 -0.45
C THR A 416 -0.43 -2.78 -1.74
N ALA A 417 0.57 -1.91 -1.65
CA ALA A 417 1.16 -1.22 -2.79
C ALA A 417 2.64 -1.56 -2.96
N ASN A 418 3.13 -1.61 -4.20
CA ASN A 418 4.56 -1.53 -4.46
C ASN A 418 4.88 -0.60 -5.65
N ILE A 419 6.10 -0.07 -5.65
CA ILE A 419 6.64 0.88 -6.59
C ILE A 419 7.93 0.33 -7.16
N TRP A 420 8.03 0.28 -8.48
CA TRP A 420 9.28 0.05 -9.21
C TRP A 420 9.65 1.31 -9.98
N TRP A 421 10.92 1.65 -9.97
CA TRP A 421 11.50 2.71 -10.78
C TRP A 421 12.43 2.10 -11.82
N VAL A 422 12.04 2.20 -13.09
CA VAL A 422 12.79 1.62 -14.20
C VAL A 422 13.47 2.75 -14.95
N THR A 423 14.79 2.67 -15.05
CA THR A 423 15.61 3.53 -15.89
C THR A 423 16.14 2.70 -17.03
N VAL A 424 16.03 3.23 -18.25
CA VAL A 424 16.57 2.63 -19.47
C VAL A 424 17.45 3.66 -20.16
N GLU A 425 18.66 3.27 -20.49
CA GLU A 425 19.58 4.06 -21.32
C GLU A 425 19.92 3.27 -22.58
N GLY A 426 19.99 3.96 -23.70
CA GLY A 426 20.34 3.34 -24.97
C GLY A 426 21.17 4.27 -25.82
N GLU A 427 22.08 3.70 -26.59
CA GLU A 427 22.92 4.41 -27.54
C GLU A 427 22.97 3.62 -28.85
N TYR A 428 22.74 4.31 -29.97
CA TYR A 428 22.95 3.72 -31.28
C TYR A 428 24.42 3.84 -31.67
N ALA A 429 25.07 2.71 -31.94
CA ALA A 429 26.42 2.66 -32.49
C ALA A 429 26.56 3.54 -33.74
N ARG A 430 25.54 3.52 -34.60
CA ARG A 430 25.37 4.44 -35.73
C ARG A 430 23.91 4.63 -36.06
N PHE A 431 23.56 5.89 -36.30
CA PHE A 431 22.26 6.29 -36.84
C PHE A 431 22.47 7.22 -38.04
N ALA A 432 21.93 6.84 -39.19
CA ALA A 432 22.03 7.60 -40.42
C ALA A 432 20.65 7.87 -41.02
N VAL A 433 20.47 9.07 -41.57
CA VAL A 433 19.30 9.45 -42.36
C VAL A 433 19.79 9.92 -43.71
N SER A 434 19.39 9.21 -44.77
CA SER A 434 19.69 9.57 -46.14
C SER A 434 18.47 10.18 -46.80
N ALA A 435 18.66 11.31 -47.49
CA ALA A 435 17.66 11.93 -48.33
C ALA A 435 18.06 11.75 -49.81
N SER A 436 17.09 11.44 -50.66
CA SER A 436 17.28 11.43 -52.12
C SER A 436 17.31 12.86 -52.69
N TYR A 437 18.24 13.67 -52.17
CA TYR A 437 18.47 15.05 -52.54
C TYR A 437 19.98 15.32 -52.48
N GLY A 438 20.50 16.02 -53.49
CA GLY A 438 21.92 16.32 -53.63
C GLY A 438 22.14 17.59 -54.46
N PRO A 439 23.40 18.02 -54.65
CA PRO A 439 23.72 19.26 -55.35
C PRO A 439 23.20 19.22 -56.80
N PRO A 440 22.81 20.36 -57.39
CA PRO A 440 22.25 20.41 -58.74
C PRO A 440 23.17 19.84 -59.84
N SER A 441 24.48 19.78 -59.55
CA SER A 441 25.51 19.25 -60.43
C SER A 441 25.53 17.72 -60.55
N GLU A 442 24.87 16.99 -59.64
CA GLU A 442 24.90 15.53 -59.61
C GLU A 442 23.49 14.92 -59.51
N PRO A 443 22.86 14.61 -60.65
CA PRO A 443 21.57 13.93 -60.68
C PRO A 443 21.64 12.57 -59.98
N GLY A 444 20.81 12.39 -58.94
CA GLY A 444 20.77 11.15 -58.15
C GLY A 444 21.65 11.15 -56.90
N ALA A 445 22.38 12.25 -56.63
CA ALA A 445 23.15 12.39 -55.42
C ALA A 445 22.26 12.30 -54.16
N GLN A 446 22.81 11.69 -53.11
CA GLN A 446 22.17 11.51 -51.82
C GLN A 446 22.95 12.25 -50.75
N THR A 447 22.23 12.98 -49.91
CA THR A 447 22.80 13.57 -48.71
C THR A 447 22.50 12.66 -47.54
N THR A 448 23.54 12.24 -46.82
CA THR A 448 23.42 11.40 -45.62
C THR A 448 23.87 12.20 -44.40
N TYR A 449 22.99 12.28 -43.41
CA TYR A 449 23.32 12.73 -42.08
C TYR A 449 23.61 11.50 -41.22
N ALA A 450 24.80 11.41 -40.62
CA ALA A 450 25.19 10.27 -39.79
C ALA A 450 25.64 10.73 -38.39
N ARG A 451 25.31 9.93 -37.38
CA ARG A 451 25.73 10.03 -35.99
C ARG A 451 26.31 8.69 -35.58
N ASP A 452 27.63 8.59 -35.51
CA ASP A 452 28.38 7.34 -35.30
C ASP A 452 29.60 7.51 -34.39
N GLY A 453 29.81 8.71 -33.84
CA GLY A 453 30.89 9.05 -32.91
C GLY A 453 32.20 9.48 -33.56
N HIS A 454 32.29 9.53 -34.89
CA HIS A 454 33.56 9.84 -35.57
C HIS A 454 33.91 11.34 -35.51
N ASN A 455 35.21 11.64 -35.57
CA ASN A 455 35.70 13.01 -35.72
C ASN A 455 35.35 13.53 -37.13
N VAL A 456 34.73 14.70 -37.21
CA VAL A 456 34.45 15.37 -38.47
C VAL A 456 35.67 16.22 -38.82
N THR A 457 36.32 15.91 -39.94
CA THR A 457 37.48 16.66 -40.43
C THR A 457 37.19 17.28 -41.78
N LEU A 458 37.78 18.45 -42.03
CA LEU A 458 37.78 19.12 -43.33
C LEU A 458 39.13 19.83 -43.46
N ASP A 459 39.76 19.70 -44.61
CA ASP A 459 40.93 20.49 -44.98
C ASP A 459 40.44 21.89 -45.38
N VAL A 460 40.57 22.85 -44.47
CA VAL A 460 40.02 24.20 -44.64
C VAL A 460 41.00 25.10 -45.39
N ASP A 461 42.29 24.80 -45.34
CA ASP A 461 43.36 25.61 -45.93
C ASP A 461 44.03 25.01 -47.18
N ASP A 462 43.51 23.86 -47.66
CA ASP A 462 43.96 23.13 -48.85
C ASP A 462 45.42 22.66 -48.72
N ASP A 463 45.86 22.37 -47.48
CA ASP A 463 47.22 21.91 -47.17
C ASP A 463 47.41 20.38 -47.28
N GLY A 464 46.30 19.66 -47.51
CA GLY A 464 46.23 18.21 -47.63
C GLY A 464 45.97 17.48 -46.30
N THR A 465 45.84 18.20 -45.19
CA THR A 465 45.50 17.66 -43.88
C THR A 465 44.15 18.19 -43.40
N GLY A 466 43.30 17.30 -42.89
CA GLY A 466 41.98 17.72 -42.43
C GLY A 466 42.03 18.24 -41.00
N GLU A 467 41.65 19.50 -40.77
CA GLU A 467 41.40 20.00 -39.42
C GLU A 467 40.16 19.36 -38.82
N GLN A 468 40.21 19.03 -37.53
CA GLN A 468 39.02 18.58 -36.81
C GLN A 468 38.06 19.74 -36.59
N LEU A 469 36.87 19.65 -37.19
CA LEU A 469 35.77 20.59 -37.02
C LEU A 469 34.83 20.22 -35.88
N GLY A 470 34.81 18.95 -35.46
CA GLY A 470 33.98 18.48 -34.35
C GLY A 470 33.85 16.95 -34.28
N THR A 471 32.76 16.49 -33.66
CA THR A 471 32.42 15.06 -33.50
C THR A 471 30.97 14.80 -33.91
N ALA A 472 30.74 13.66 -34.55
CA ALA A 472 29.42 13.20 -34.92
C ALA A 472 28.80 12.36 -33.79
N ASP A 473 28.59 12.97 -32.62
CA ASP A 473 28.16 12.27 -31.38
C ASP A 473 27.02 11.28 -31.63
N ARG A 474 27.15 10.08 -31.07
CA ARG A 474 26.14 9.02 -31.20
C ARG A 474 24.80 9.45 -30.60
N ILE A 475 23.72 8.88 -31.13
CA ILE A 475 22.38 9.16 -30.61
C ILE A 475 22.17 8.30 -29.37
N SER A 476 22.16 8.93 -28.21
CA SER A 476 21.77 8.33 -26.95
C SER A 476 20.41 8.85 -26.46
N PHE A 477 19.74 8.05 -25.64
CA PHE A 477 18.58 8.46 -24.88
C PHE A 477 18.59 7.82 -23.50
N ARG A 478 17.94 8.51 -22.58
CA ARG A 478 17.58 7.99 -21.27
C ARG A 478 16.09 8.16 -21.05
N ALA A 479 15.45 7.14 -20.50
CA ALA A 479 14.06 7.15 -20.11
C ALA A 479 13.87 6.58 -18.71
N ASP A 480 13.21 7.34 -17.86
CA ASP A 480 12.83 6.94 -16.50
C ASP A 480 11.32 6.75 -16.42
N THR A 481 10.87 5.66 -15.81
CA THR A 481 9.44 5.36 -15.62
C THR A 481 9.16 4.69 -14.28
N GLY A 482 8.13 5.19 -13.60
CA GLY A 482 7.63 4.61 -12.36
C GLY A 482 6.45 3.68 -12.62
N VAL A 483 6.48 2.48 -12.04
CA VAL A 483 5.39 1.51 -12.07
C VAL A 483 4.82 1.36 -10.66
N VAL A 484 3.52 1.61 -10.50
CA VAL A 484 2.78 1.40 -9.26
C VAL A 484 1.84 0.20 -9.41
N VAL A 485 1.86 -0.71 -8.45
CA VAL A 485 0.90 -1.82 -8.35
C VAL A 485 0.22 -1.77 -7.00
N VAL A 486 -1.12 -1.85 -7.01
CA VAL A 486 -1.94 -1.88 -5.79
C VAL A 486 -2.91 -3.05 -5.86
N VAL A 487 -2.89 -3.89 -4.83
CA VAL A 487 -3.77 -5.06 -4.70
C VAL A 487 -4.61 -5.01 -3.43
N PRO A 488 -5.73 -5.73 -3.39
CA PRO A 488 -6.49 -5.95 -2.16
C PRO A 488 -5.65 -6.58 -1.05
N PRO A 489 -6.06 -6.48 0.22
CA PRO A 489 -5.30 -7.01 1.35
C PRO A 489 -5.29 -8.53 1.29
N LYS A 490 -4.18 -9.08 0.80
CA LYS A 490 -3.89 -10.51 0.80
C LYS A 490 -2.63 -10.77 1.64
N PRO A 491 -2.51 -11.94 2.29
CA PRO A 491 -1.40 -12.24 3.21
C PRO A 491 0.00 -12.00 2.64
N ARG A 492 0.16 -12.15 1.31
CA ARG A 492 1.45 -12.15 0.62
C ARG A 492 1.80 -10.81 -0.08
N GLY A 493 0.85 -9.87 -0.16
CA GLY A 493 1.06 -8.55 -0.74
C GLY A 493 1.53 -8.53 -2.21
N VAL A 494 2.32 -7.52 -2.60
CA VAL A 494 2.95 -7.39 -3.93
C VAL A 494 4.37 -6.88 -3.78
N GLY A 495 5.28 -7.36 -4.61
CA GLY A 495 6.64 -6.82 -4.67
C GLY A 495 7.65 -7.84 -5.11
N ASP A 496 8.86 -7.37 -5.42
CA ASP A 496 9.96 -8.27 -5.67
C ASP A 496 10.42 -8.92 -4.34
N LYS A 497 10.45 -10.25 -4.35
CA LYS A 497 10.84 -11.13 -3.24
C LYS A 497 12.24 -11.70 -3.47
N GLY A 498 12.83 -11.40 -4.63
CA GLY A 498 14.19 -11.66 -5.01
C GLY A 498 15.20 -10.89 -4.19
N GLY A 499 14.77 -9.90 -3.37
CA GLY A 499 15.48 -9.25 -2.26
C GLY A 499 16.67 -8.39 -2.68
N ASN A 500 16.78 -8.06 -3.97
CA ASN A 500 17.64 -7.00 -4.45
C ASN A 500 16.74 -5.78 -4.65
N ALA A 501 16.99 -4.70 -3.93
CA ALA A 501 16.28 -3.44 -4.15
C ALA A 501 16.57 -2.89 -5.55
N VAL A 502 17.72 -3.22 -6.12
CA VAL A 502 18.19 -2.73 -7.41
C VAL A 502 18.65 -3.92 -8.25
N GLU A 503 18.11 -4.03 -9.46
CA GLU A 503 18.52 -4.97 -10.49
C GLU A 503 19.07 -4.18 -11.68
N GLU A 504 20.26 -4.58 -12.16
CA GLU A 504 20.97 -3.89 -13.23
C GLU A 504 21.31 -4.90 -14.33
N SER A 505 21.17 -4.47 -15.59
CA SER A 505 21.70 -5.21 -16.74
C SER A 505 23.23 -5.22 -16.71
N SER A 506 23.86 -6.19 -17.36
CA SER A 506 25.32 -6.39 -17.33
C SER A 506 26.16 -5.18 -17.78
N GLY A 507 25.64 -4.33 -18.67
CA GLY A 507 26.33 -3.13 -19.16
C GLY A 507 26.03 -1.84 -18.38
N TRP A 508 25.19 -1.89 -17.34
CA TRP A 508 24.84 -0.68 -16.60
C TRP A 508 26.06 -0.07 -15.88
N PRO A 509 26.25 1.26 -15.85
CA PRO A 509 25.38 2.31 -16.39
C PRO A 509 25.63 2.72 -17.84
N ASP A 510 26.61 2.11 -18.51
CA ASP A 510 27.16 2.64 -19.76
C ASP A 510 26.55 1.95 -20.99
N ALA A 511 25.58 2.61 -21.62
CA ALA A 511 25.06 2.18 -22.93
C ALA A 511 26.06 2.48 -24.05
N GLY A 512 26.18 1.55 -25.01
CA GLY A 512 27.01 1.73 -26.22
C GLY A 512 28.49 1.38 -26.05
N SER A 513 28.89 0.89 -24.87
CA SER A 513 30.24 0.40 -24.54
C SER A 513 30.36 -1.12 -24.44
#